data_AF-E1AN96-F1
#
_entry.id   AF-E1AN96-F1
#
_cell.length_a   1.000
_cell.length_b   1.000
_cell.length_c   1.000
_cell.angle_alpha   90.00
_cell.angle_beta   90.00
_cell.angle_gamma   90.00
#
_symmetry.space_group_name_H-M   'P 1'
#
loop_
_entity.id
_entity.type
_entity.pdbx_description
1 polymer ?
#
loop_
_entity_poly.entity_id
_entity_poly.type
_entity_poly.pdbx_seq_one_letter_code
_entity_poly.pdbx_strand_id
1 'polypeptide(L)'
;QMGRLLPRATAVFMNCFEELDLPVTNDLKSKFNKLLNVGPSNVASPLPPSDACLSWLDKQDAPSSVVYVSFGSVATPPEKELLAIAEALEATGAPFLWSLKDNFKTPLLKEFLTKRLAKLNGMVVPWAPQPHVLAHASVGAFVSHCGWNSLLETIA
;
A
#
# COMPACT_ATOMS: atom_id res chain seq x y z
N GLN A 1 11.60 -1.76 26.01
CA GLN A 1 11.23 -2.61 27.17
C GLN A 1 10.48 -3.88 26.74
N MET A 2 9.52 -3.78 25.81
CA MET A 2 8.71 -4.91 25.30
C MET A 2 9.52 -6.09 24.74
N GLY A 3 10.57 -5.84 23.94
CA GLY A 3 11.38 -6.91 23.33
C GLY A 3 12.04 -7.87 24.32
N ARG A 4 12.31 -7.44 25.56
CA ARG A 4 12.86 -8.31 26.62
C ARG A 4 11.82 -9.21 27.27
N LEU A 5 10.53 -8.93 27.06
CA LEU A 5 9.42 -9.68 27.64
C LEU A 5 8.89 -10.75 26.68
N LEU A 6 9.07 -10.58 25.36
CA LEU A 6 8.59 -11.53 24.35
C LEU A 6 9.07 -12.98 24.57
N PRO A 7 10.32 -13.26 24.97
CA PRO A 7 10.75 -14.64 25.28
C PRO A 7 10.01 -15.29 26.45
N ARG A 8 9.34 -14.51 27.30
CA ARG A 8 8.55 -15.01 28.43
C ARG A 8 7.11 -15.35 28.04
N ALA A 9 6.67 -15.00 26.84
CA ALA A 9 5.32 -15.31 26.38
C ALA A 9 5.16 -16.82 26.09
N THR A 10 3.95 -17.34 26.28
CA THR A 10 3.61 -18.73 25.91
C THR A 10 3.74 -18.94 24.40
N ALA A 11 3.31 -17.96 23.62
CA ALA A 11 3.46 -17.91 22.17
C ALA A 11 3.54 -16.46 21.70
N VAL A 12 4.24 -16.24 20.59
CA VAL A 12 4.31 -14.99 19.84
C VAL A 12 3.63 -15.22 18.50
N PHE A 13 2.56 -14.47 18.23
CA PHE A 13 1.89 -14.48 16.94
C PHE A 13 2.48 -13.40 16.04
N MET A 14 2.81 -13.78 14.81
CA MET A 14 3.35 -12.86 13.81
C MET A 14 2.45 -12.91 12.57
N ASN A 15 1.99 -11.75 12.12
CA ASN A 15 1.34 -11.63 10.81
C ASN A 15 2.44 -11.75 9.75
N CYS A 16 2.79 -12.97 9.39
CA CYS A 16 3.81 -13.34 8.41
C CYS A 16 3.54 -14.79 7.98
N PHE A 17 4.25 -15.28 6.97
CA PHE A 17 4.30 -16.68 6.58
C PHE A 17 5.75 -17.19 6.64
N GLU A 18 5.93 -18.49 6.84
CA GLU A 18 7.23 -19.07 7.21
C GLU A 18 8.28 -18.93 6.10
N GLU A 19 7.84 -18.99 4.86
CA GLU A 19 8.66 -19.00 3.66
C GLU A 19 9.23 -17.61 3.30
N LEU A 20 8.74 -16.54 3.92
CA LEU A 20 9.14 -15.16 3.57
C LEU A 20 10.63 -14.93 3.84
N ASP A 21 11.12 -15.37 5.00
CA ASP A 21 12.53 -15.28 5.39
C ASP A 21 12.85 -16.39 6.38
N LEU A 22 13.36 -17.51 5.86
CA LEU A 22 13.71 -18.69 6.66
C LEU A 22 14.83 -18.39 7.69
N PRO A 23 15.94 -17.70 7.34
CA PRO A 23 16.95 -17.30 8.32
C PRO A 23 16.38 -16.52 9.51
N VAL A 24 15.59 -15.47 9.26
CA VAL A 24 14.99 -14.65 10.32
C VAL A 24 13.97 -15.46 11.11
N THR A 25 13.14 -16.24 10.44
CA THR A 25 12.13 -17.08 11.10
C THR A 25 12.78 -18.10 12.03
N ASN A 26 13.87 -18.75 11.60
CA ASN A 26 14.60 -19.72 12.42
C ASN A 26 15.29 -19.05 13.62
N ASP A 27 15.89 -17.87 13.42
CA ASP A 27 16.46 -17.08 14.51
C ASP A 27 15.39 -16.70 15.55
N LEU A 28 14.21 -16.26 15.13
CA LEU A 28 13.10 -15.94 16.03
C LEU A 28 12.52 -17.17 16.73
N LYS A 29 12.39 -18.31 16.03
CA LYS A 29 11.99 -19.59 16.63
C LYS A 29 12.95 -20.03 17.74
N SER A 30 14.25 -19.72 17.63
CA SER A 30 15.22 -20.01 18.68
C SER A 30 15.09 -19.12 19.93
N LYS A 31 14.46 -17.94 19.80
CA LYS A 31 14.36 -16.92 20.86
C LYS A 31 13.05 -16.95 21.64
N PHE A 32 12.02 -17.60 21.11
CA PHE A 32 10.68 -17.65 21.71
C PHE A 32 10.26 -19.07 22.03
N ASN A 33 9.47 -19.25 23.09
CA ASN A 33 8.93 -20.57 23.46
C ASN A 33 8.10 -21.20 22.32
N LYS A 34 7.34 -20.36 21.61
CA LYS A 34 6.57 -20.73 20.43
C LYS A 34 6.36 -19.51 19.54
N LEU A 35 6.81 -19.58 18.29
CA LEU A 35 6.51 -18.59 17.26
C LEU A 35 5.43 -19.17 16.34
N LEU A 36 4.37 -18.40 16.10
CA LEU A 36 3.27 -18.77 15.22
C LEU A 36 3.09 -17.72 14.14
N ASN A 37 3.47 -18.08 12.91
CA ASN A 37 3.17 -17.31 11.72
C ASN A 37 1.70 -17.55 11.35
N VAL A 38 0.87 -16.51 11.43
CA VAL A 38 -0.59 -16.56 11.21
C VAL A 38 -1.04 -15.62 10.09
N GLY A 39 -0.09 -15.16 9.28
CA GLY A 39 -0.32 -14.32 8.13
C GLY A 39 -0.27 -15.09 6.81
N PRO A 40 -0.50 -14.38 5.69
CA PRO A 40 -0.88 -12.97 5.62
C PRO A 40 -2.35 -12.78 6.05
N SER A 41 -2.60 -12.04 7.15
CA SER A 41 -3.94 -11.91 7.76
C SER A 41 -4.91 -11.05 6.95
N ASN A 42 -4.45 -10.52 5.81
CA ASN A 42 -5.20 -9.74 4.81
C ASN A 42 -6.16 -10.60 3.96
N VAL A 43 -6.74 -11.66 4.55
CA VAL A 43 -7.88 -12.37 3.95
C VAL A 43 -8.96 -11.33 3.66
N ALA A 44 -9.25 -11.17 2.36
CA ALA A 44 -9.97 -10.05 1.78
C ALA A 44 -11.18 -9.62 2.63
N SER A 45 -11.17 -8.37 3.09
CA SER A 45 -12.42 -7.75 3.55
C SER A 45 -13.41 -7.78 2.39
N PRO A 46 -14.70 -8.07 2.60
CA PRO A 46 -15.67 -8.10 1.52
C PRO A 46 -15.60 -6.80 0.73
N LEU A 47 -15.51 -6.92 -0.60
CA LEU A 47 -15.55 -5.78 -1.51
C LEU A 47 -16.78 -4.93 -1.18
N PRO A 48 -16.62 -3.61 -0.93
CA PRO A 48 -17.77 -2.73 -0.95
C PRO A 48 -18.43 -2.83 -2.35
N PRO A 49 -19.76 -2.88 -2.44
CA PRO A 49 -20.44 -2.93 -3.73
C PRO A 49 -20.07 -1.70 -4.58
N SER A 50 -19.61 -1.93 -5.81
CA SER A 50 -19.25 -0.89 -6.79
C SER A 50 -18.19 0.10 -6.30
N ASP A 51 -16.94 -0.35 -6.22
CA ASP A 51 -15.81 0.53 -5.95
C ASP A 51 -15.37 1.28 -7.22
N ALA A 52 -15.33 2.62 -7.15
CA ALA A 52 -14.93 3.48 -8.26
C ALA A 52 -13.48 3.24 -8.70
N CYS A 53 -12.59 2.80 -7.78
CA CYS A 53 -11.21 2.45 -8.11
C CYS A 53 -11.14 1.25 -9.03
N LEU A 54 -11.85 0.18 -8.69
CA LEU A 54 -11.83 -1.05 -9.49
C LEU A 54 -12.48 -0.81 -10.86
N SER A 55 -13.62 -0.12 -10.89
CA SER A 55 -14.27 0.28 -12.15
C SER A 55 -13.39 1.17 -13.05
N TRP A 56 -12.48 1.96 -12.45
CA TRP A 56 -11.52 2.76 -13.20
C TRP A 56 -10.32 1.90 -13.66
N LEU A 57 -9.86 0.97 -12.84
CA LEU A 57 -8.78 0.03 -13.18
C LEU A 57 -9.16 -0.95 -14.29
N ASP A 58 -10.45 -1.34 -14.38
CA ASP A 58 -11.00 -2.18 -15.45
C ASP A 58 -10.94 -1.51 -16.84
N LYS A 59 -10.86 -0.17 -16.88
CA LYS A 59 -10.84 0.63 -18.12
C LYS A 59 -9.43 0.88 -18.66
N GLN A 60 -8.41 0.33 -18.03
CA GLN A 60 -7.02 0.54 -18.42
C GLN A 60 -6.66 -0.40 -19.58
N ASP A 61 -6.08 0.16 -20.64
CA ASP A 61 -5.88 -0.56 -21.91
C ASP A 61 -4.84 -1.68 -21.84
N ALA A 62 -3.93 -1.65 -20.86
CA ALA A 62 -2.81 -2.58 -20.75
C ALA A 62 -2.63 -3.13 -19.33
N PRO A 63 -2.24 -4.41 -19.17
CA PRO A 63 -1.84 -4.96 -17.89
C PRO A 63 -0.56 -4.28 -17.38
N SER A 64 -0.37 -4.28 -16.06
CA SER A 64 0.83 -3.74 -15.40
C SER A 64 1.22 -2.33 -15.85
N SER A 65 0.23 -1.47 -16.12
CA SER A 65 0.43 -0.10 -16.63
C SER A 65 0.20 0.99 -15.58
N VAL A 66 -0.57 0.69 -14.53
CA VAL A 66 -0.97 1.66 -13.51
C VAL A 66 0.04 1.69 -12.36
N VAL A 67 0.40 2.90 -11.93
CA VAL A 67 1.12 3.15 -10.69
C VAL A 67 0.12 3.37 -9.55
N TYR A 68 0.10 2.48 -8.56
CA TYR A 68 -0.63 2.69 -7.32
C TYR A 68 0.25 3.43 -6.30
N VAL A 69 -0.28 4.46 -5.64
CA VAL A 69 0.44 5.27 -4.64
C VAL A 69 -0.36 5.30 -3.34
N SER A 70 0.24 4.87 -2.23
CA SER A 70 -0.37 4.92 -0.90
C SER A 70 0.68 4.90 0.22
N PHE A 71 0.61 5.88 1.12
CA PHE A 71 1.54 5.98 2.27
C PHE A 71 0.90 5.49 3.59
N GLY A 72 -0.18 4.71 3.49
CA GLY A 72 -0.84 4.13 4.66
C GLY A 72 -1.62 5.15 5.50
N SER A 73 -1.96 4.76 6.71
CA SER A 73 -2.92 5.49 7.56
C SER A 73 -2.27 6.40 8.60
N VAL A 74 -1.01 6.15 8.97
CA VAL A 74 -0.36 6.71 10.16
C VAL A 74 0.50 7.94 9.85
N ALA A 75 1.30 7.88 8.79
CA ALA A 75 2.20 8.95 8.39
C ALA A 75 1.95 9.32 6.93
N THR A 76 2.19 10.57 6.56
CA THR A 76 2.13 11.02 5.18
C THR A 76 3.36 11.88 4.90
N PRO A 77 3.97 11.75 3.70
CA PRO A 77 5.12 12.57 3.33
C PRO A 77 4.84 14.07 3.52
N PRO A 78 5.87 14.88 3.84
CA PRO A 78 5.77 16.32 3.81
C PRO A 78 5.28 16.84 2.45
N GLU A 79 4.66 18.02 2.42
CA GLU A 79 4.10 18.62 1.21
C GLU A 79 5.09 18.67 0.03
N LYS A 80 6.36 18.99 0.30
CA LYS A 80 7.41 19.03 -0.74
C LYS A 80 7.63 17.68 -1.42
N GLU A 81 7.53 16.59 -0.67
CA GLU A 81 7.66 15.24 -1.21
C GLU A 81 6.40 14.83 -1.98
N LEU A 82 5.21 15.21 -1.50
CA LEU A 82 3.96 15.00 -2.25
C LEU A 82 3.98 15.73 -3.60
N LEU A 83 4.50 16.97 -3.63
CA LEU A 83 4.66 17.71 -4.88
C LEU A 83 5.67 17.02 -5.81
N ALA A 84 6.81 16.57 -5.29
CA ALA A 84 7.79 15.83 -6.09
C ALA A 84 7.21 14.53 -6.67
N ILE A 85 6.36 13.82 -5.90
CA ILE A 85 5.64 12.64 -6.40
C ILE A 85 4.66 13.03 -7.50
N ALA A 86 3.90 14.12 -7.33
CA ALA A 86 2.98 14.60 -8.35
C ALA A 86 3.70 15.01 -9.65
N GLU A 87 4.85 15.68 -9.53
CA GLU A 87 5.73 16.03 -10.65
C GLU A 87 6.29 14.79 -11.35
N ALA A 88 6.70 13.77 -10.59
CA ALA A 88 7.17 12.51 -11.15
C ALA A 88 6.06 11.77 -11.90
N LEU A 89 4.85 11.69 -11.34
CA LEU A 89 3.68 11.11 -12.02
C LEU A 89 3.40 11.84 -13.33
N GLU A 90 3.42 13.18 -13.32
CA GLU A 90 3.26 13.97 -14.54
C GLU A 90 4.34 13.68 -15.59
N ALA A 91 5.61 13.66 -15.17
CA ALA A 91 6.73 13.43 -16.07
C ALA A 91 6.70 12.03 -16.71
N THR A 92 6.23 11.02 -15.98
CA THR A 92 6.10 9.65 -16.52
C THR A 92 4.94 9.49 -17.50
N GLY A 93 3.88 10.28 -17.34
CA GLY A 93 2.63 10.12 -18.09
C GLY A 93 1.90 8.80 -17.84
N ALA A 94 2.37 7.97 -16.89
CA ALA A 94 1.78 6.69 -16.58
C ALA A 94 0.39 6.88 -15.93
N PRO A 95 -0.58 6.01 -16.22
CA PRO A 95 -1.83 6.00 -15.46
C PRO A 95 -1.56 5.75 -13.98
N PHE A 96 -2.31 6.42 -13.10
CA PHE A 96 -2.05 6.28 -11.67
C PHE A 96 -3.32 6.29 -10.82
N LEU A 97 -3.28 5.56 -9.72
CA LEU A 97 -4.26 5.61 -8.65
C LEU A 97 -3.56 6.04 -7.37
N TRP A 98 -3.92 7.19 -6.82
CA TRP A 98 -3.31 7.72 -5.60
C TRP A 98 -4.33 7.79 -4.46
N SER A 99 -4.12 6.97 -3.43
CA SER A 99 -4.83 7.10 -2.16
C SER A 99 -4.18 8.19 -1.30
N LEU A 100 -4.83 9.35 -1.21
CA LEU A 100 -4.38 10.51 -0.45
C LEU A 100 -5.54 11.17 0.28
N LYS A 101 -5.51 11.15 1.63
CA LYS A 101 -6.54 11.76 2.47
C LYS A 101 -6.62 13.27 2.25
N ASP A 102 -7.82 13.83 2.37
CA ASP A 102 -8.09 15.24 2.04
C ASP A 102 -7.35 16.24 2.94
N ASN A 103 -7.06 15.87 4.18
CA ASN A 103 -6.31 16.71 5.12
C ASN A 103 -4.85 16.94 4.73
N PHE A 104 -4.30 16.14 3.79
CA PHE A 104 -2.94 16.31 3.26
C PHE A 104 -2.90 17.05 1.92
N LYS A 105 -4.07 17.37 1.35
CA LYS A 105 -4.17 18.12 0.09
C LYS A 105 -4.12 19.62 0.36
N THR A 106 -2.91 20.17 0.44
CA THR A 106 -2.69 21.62 0.55
C THR A 106 -3.23 22.37 -0.69
N PRO A 107 -3.45 23.70 -0.62
CA PRO A 107 -3.92 24.46 -1.77
C PRO A 107 -3.03 24.29 -3.01
N LEU A 108 -1.71 24.30 -2.81
CA LEU A 108 -0.72 24.13 -3.88
C LEU A 108 -0.81 22.74 -4.52
N LEU A 109 -0.88 21.68 -3.71
CA LEU A 109 -1.05 20.32 -4.23
C LEU A 109 -2.40 20.17 -4.96
N LYS A 110 -3.50 20.71 -4.41
CA LYS A 110 -4.82 20.69 -5.07
C LYS A 110 -4.78 21.37 -6.44
N GLU A 111 -4.12 22.52 -6.54
CA GLU A 111 -3.95 23.21 -7.81
C GLU A 111 -3.20 22.33 -8.82
N PHE A 112 -2.10 21.70 -8.38
CA PHE A 112 -1.32 20.78 -9.22
C PHE A 112 -2.17 19.60 -9.71
N LEU A 113 -2.88 18.93 -8.80
CA LEU A 113 -3.76 17.80 -9.12
C LEU A 113 -4.85 18.21 -10.13
N THR A 114 -5.43 19.40 -9.97
CA THR A 114 -6.59 19.85 -10.76
C THR A 114 -6.19 20.44 -12.12
N LYS A 115 -5.02 21.08 -12.24
CA LYS A 115 -4.60 21.75 -13.48
C LYS A 115 -3.67 20.90 -14.35
N ARG A 116 -2.78 20.14 -13.71
CA ARG A 116 -1.72 19.39 -14.41
C ARG A 116 -2.12 17.93 -14.56
N LEU A 117 -2.41 17.25 -13.45
CA LEU A 117 -2.74 15.83 -13.49
C LEU A 117 -4.13 15.55 -14.07
N ALA A 118 -5.06 16.50 -14.08
CA ALA A 118 -6.36 16.33 -14.73
C ALA A 118 -6.28 16.08 -16.25
N LYS A 119 -5.14 16.38 -16.87
CA LYS A 119 -4.88 16.08 -18.28
C LYS A 119 -4.36 14.66 -18.51
N LEU A 120 -4.04 13.94 -17.43
CA LEU A 120 -3.54 12.57 -17.45
C LEU A 120 -4.67 11.62 -17.07
N ASN A 121 -4.49 10.35 -17.45
CA ASN A 121 -5.36 9.28 -17.00
C ASN A 121 -4.99 8.90 -15.55
N GLY A 122 -5.48 9.64 -14.56
CA GLY A 122 -5.20 9.38 -13.15
C GLY A 122 -6.39 9.59 -12.24
N MET A 123 -6.41 8.89 -11.11
CA MET A 123 -7.45 9.00 -10.09
C MET A 123 -6.83 9.25 -8.71
N VAL A 124 -7.32 10.28 -8.00
CA VAL A 124 -6.91 10.58 -6.62
C VAL A 124 -8.11 10.44 -5.69
N VAL A 125 -8.03 9.53 -4.73
CA VAL A 125 -9.12 9.20 -3.80
C VAL A 125 -8.68 9.30 -2.35
N PRO A 126 -9.57 9.67 -1.41
CA PRO A 126 -9.23 9.71 0.01
C PRO A 126 -8.96 8.31 0.61
N TRP A 127 -9.51 7.26 -0.02
CA TRP A 127 -9.35 5.87 0.36
C TRP A 127 -9.52 4.97 -0.86
N ALA A 128 -8.79 3.84 -0.91
CA ALA A 128 -8.90 2.83 -1.95
C ALA A 128 -8.96 1.43 -1.31
N PRO A 129 -9.65 0.45 -1.93
CA PRO A 129 -9.70 -0.93 -1.44
C PRO A 129 -8.38 -1.63 -1.75
N GLN A 130 -7.31 -1.25 -1.04
CA GLN A 130 -5.91 -1.55 -1.36
C GLN A 130 -5.65 -3.03 -1.71
N PRO A 131 -6.16 -4.04 -0.96
CA PRO A 131 -5.95 -5.44 -1.34
C PRO A 131 -6.47 -5.78 -2.74
N HIS A 132 -7.63 -5.24 -3.14
CA HIS A 132 -8.22 -5.47 -4.45
C HIS A 132 -7.55 -4.65 -5.54
N VAL A 133 -7.05 -3.45 -5.21
CA VAL A 133 -6.24 -2.65 -6.12
C VAL A 133 -4.93 -3.36 -6.43
N LEU A 134 -4.20 -3.84 -5.40
CA LEU A 134 -2.93 -4.53 -5.57
C LEU A 134 -3.06 -5.85 -6.32
N ALA A 135 -4.18 -6.57 -6.14
CA ALA A 135 -4.49 -7.78 -6.89
C ALA A 135 -4.97 -7.52 -8.34
N HIS A 136 -5.21 -6.27 -8.72
CA HIS A 136 -5.76 -5.94 -10.04
C HIS A 136 -4.68 -6.00 -11.13
N ALA A 137 -4.97 -6.70 -12.24
CA ALA A 137 -4.01 -6.97 -13.31
C ALA A 137 -3.43 -5.71 -14.01
N SER A 138 -4.14 -4.59 -13.96
CA SER A 138 -3.65 -3.32 -14.51
C SER A 138 -2.61 -2.63 -13.64
N VAL A 139 -2.49 -2.96 -12.35
CA VAL A 139 -1.46 -2.39 -11.46
C VAL A 139 -0.12 -3.03 -11.75
N GLY A 140 0.87 -2.20 -12.08
CA GLY A 140 2.24 -2.64 -12.41
C GLY A 140 3.28 -2.22 -11.38
N ALA A 141 3.00 -1.19 -10.58
CA ALA A 141 3.90 -0.69 -9.57
C ALA A 141 3.14 -0.17 -8.34
N PHE A 142 3.75 -0.33 -7.16
CA PHE A 142 3.23 0.21 -5.91
C PHE A 142 4.28 1.11 -5.24
N VAL A 143 3.97 2.40 -5.15
CA VAL A 143 4.73 3.38 -4.36
C VAL A 143 4.16 3.41 -2.95
N SER A 144 4.94 2.92 -1.99
CA SER A 144 4.51 2.67 -0.63
C SER A 144 5.47 3.23 0.41
N HIS A 145 4.94 3.47 1.61
CA HIS A 145 5.76 3.70 2.82
C HIS A 145 6.36 2.41 3.41
N CYS A 146 6.12 1.25 2.77
CA CYS A 146 6.61 -0.06 3.21
C CYS A 146 6.07 -0.51 4.58
N GLY A 147 4.87 -0.08 4.96
CA GLY A 147 4.17 -0.62 6.12
C GLY A 147 3.95 -2.12 5.96
N TRP A 148 4.15 -2.88 7.04
CA TRP A 148 4.20 -4.34 7.00
C TRP A 148 2.95 -4.99 6.38
N ASN A 149 1.75 -4.51 6.70
CA ASN A 149 0.52 -5.01 6.09
C ASN A 149 0.47 -4.75 4.58
N SER A 150 0.87 -3.55 4.14
CA SER A 150 0.89 -3.21 2.72
C SER A 150 1.91 -4.03 1.94
N LEU A 151 3.05 -4.38 2.56
CA LEU A 151 4.01 -5.31 1.96
C LEU A 151 3.40 -6.71 1.79
N LEU A 152 2.76 -7.24 2.83
CA LEU A 152 2.10 -8.56 2.74
C LEU A 152 0.96 -8.58 1.72
N GLU A 153 0.19 -7.49 1.60
CA GLU A 153 -0.83 -7.32 0.56
C GLU A 153 -0.26 -7.24 -0.85
N THR A 154 1.00 -6.83 -1.00
CA THR A 154 1.68 -6.75 -2.31
C THR A 154 2.29 -8.08 -2.73
N ILE A 155 2.70 -8.91 -1.76
CA ILE A 155 3.31 -10.22 -2.01
C ILE A 155 2.26 -11.30 -2.25
N ALA A 156 1.09 -11.19 -1.58
CA ALA A 156 -0.01 -12.13 -1.67
C ALA A 156 -0.69 -12.13 -3.04
#